data_AF-A0A3C1DRX1-F1
#
_entry.id   AF-A0A3C1DRX1-F1
#
_cell.length_a   1.000
_cell.length_b   1.000
_cell.length_c   1.000
_cell.angle_alpha   90.00
_cell.angle_beta   90.00
_cell.angle_gamma   90.00
#
_symmetry.space_group_name_H-M   'P 1'
#
loop_
_entity.id
_entity.type
_entity.pdbx_description
1 polymer ?
#
loop_
_entity_poly.entity_id
_entity_poly.type
_entity_poly.pdbx_seq_one_letter_code
_entity_poly.pdbx_strand_id
1 'polypeptide(L)'
;MPSVRCDEFLASATTRPRSCSVDAIRRRGVSVTRCHWRAGGQWVGVQRVAGKSAAPGTLLRVSLPLDLTGLTAHQQPVWPDAAALSQARDDLAALPPLVFAGECDELTTRMAAAAEGSAFVLQGGDCAEVFAETNADAIRAKIKTLLQMAVVLTFGAQLPVVKVGRMAGQFGKPRSADLENRDGVSLPSYRGDAVNALEFTESARRPDPQRLVEAYHRASATLNLMRAFTQGGYADLRQVHEWNKDFVRESAAGERYEQIAGEIDRALAFMRACGIDTEAFRRVEFYSGHEALLLDYEVPLTRTDSRTGDLYDVSAHFLWVGERTRQSDGAHVEFASRIKNPIGCKLGPTTTPEQAVELVERLDPSATPGRLSLIARMGAQRVRDLLPPIVEKVEATGRKVVWICDPMHGNTTEAAGGQKTRRFDDIVDELRGFFEVHHNLGTHPGGMHIELTGDDVTECTGGAQGLGDGDLHSRYETACDPRLNRQQALELSFLAAEMLAPATR
;
A
#
# COMPACT_ATOMS: atom_id res chain seq x y z
N MET A 1 43.23 3.85 35.85
CA MET A 1 42.48 4.41 36.99
C MET A 1 42.17 3.28 37.96
N PRO A 2 42.38 3.45 39.28
CA PRO A 2 42.33 2.34 40.22
C PRO A 2 40.88 1.87 40.44
N SER A 3 40.71 0.56 40.59
CA SER A 3 39.43 -0.12 40.86
C SER A 3 38.96 0.18 42.29
N VAL A 4 37.87 0.93 42.44
CA VAL A 4 37.18 1.10 43.72
C VAL A 4 36.16 -0.03 43.87
N ARG A 5 36.27 -0.82 44.95
CA ARG A 5 35.31 -1.87 45.31
C ARG A 5 34.00 -1.22 45.79
N CYS A 6 32.85 -1.70 45.31
CA CYS A 6 31.52 -1.17 45.65
C CYS A 6 31.14 -1.34 47.14
N ASP A 7 31.88 -2.14 47.92
CA ASP A 7 31.48 -2.52 49.27
C ASP A 7 31.74 -1.42 50.33
N GLU A 8 32.54 -0.39 50.03
CA GLU A 8 32.85 0.69 51.00
C GLU A 8 31.81 1.83 51.03
N PHE A 9 30.83 1.86 50.11
CA PHE A 9 29.96 3.04 49.93
C PHE A 9 28.63 3.00 50.72
N LEU A 10 28.29 1.90 51.40
CA LEU A 10 26.97 1.72 52.04
C LEU A 10 26.98 1.65 53.57
N ALA A 11 28.08 2.02 54.24
CA ALA A 11 28.14 2.06 55.70
C ALA A 11 27.59 3.34 56.35
N SER A 12 27.14 4.36 55.58
CA SER A 12 26.73 5.67 56.14
C SER A 12 25.27 6.08 55.92
N ALA A 13 24.42 5.25 55.31
CA ALA A 13 23.02 5.60 55.05
C ALA A 13 22.07 4.98 56.10
N THR A 14 21.84 5.69 57.20
CA THR A 14 20.97 5.27 58.32
C THR A 14 19.46 5.51 58.10
N THR A 15 19.00 5.76 56.88
CA THR A 15 17.56 5.93 56.59
C THR A 15 17.16 5.34 55.23
N ARG A 16 16.05 4.57 55.20
CA ARG A 16 15.49 3.92 54.00
C ARG A 16 15.05 4.97 52.95
N PRO A 17 15.58 4.97 51.72
CA PRO A 17 15.00 5.77 50.63
C PRO A 17 13.82 5.01 50.00
N ARG A 18 12.63 5.61 50.03
CA ARG A 18 11.48 5.19 49.20
C ARG A 18 11.76 5.66 47.78
N SER A 19 12.06 4.72 46.89
CA SER A 19 12.39 4.91 45.45
C SER A 19 13.77 5.52 45.17
N CYS A 20 14.68 4.72 44.60
CA CYS A 20 15.89 5.19 43.95
C CYS A 20 15.73 4.85 42.46
N SER A 21 15.55 5.86 41.61
CA SER A 21 15.35 5.65 40.16
C SER A 21 16.67 5.36 39.46
N VAL A 22 16.61 4.57 38.39
CA VAL A 22 17.74 4.20 37.52
C VAL A 22 18.49 5.42 36.97
N ASP A 23 17.83 6.59 36.92
CA ASP A 23 18.40 7.84 36.43
C ASP A 23 19.42 8.48 37.37
N ALA A 24 19.34 8.21 38.68
CA ALA A 24 20.31 8.75 39.65
C ALA A 24 21.68 8.06 39.52
N ILE A 25 21.72 6.82 39.01
CA ILE A 25 22.95 6.03 38.85
C ILE A 25 23.62 6.31 37.49
N ARG A 26 22.83 6.52 36.42
CA ARG A 26 23.35 6.82 35.07
C ARG A 26 24.14 8.14 34.98
N ARG A 27 23.81 9.15 35.80
CA ARG A 27 24.52 10.45 35.80
C ARG A 27 25.97 10.40 36.27
N ARG A 28 26.47 9.24 36.73
CA ARG A 28 27.85 9.08 37.25
C ARG A 28 28.71 8.07 36.48
N GLY A 29 28.33 7.69 35.25
CA GLY A 29 29.21 7.01 34.30
C GLY A 29 29.35 5.50 34.43
N VAL A 30 28.40 4.82 35.08
CA VAL A 30 28.38 3.34 35.21
C VAL A 30 27.21 2.74 34.41
N SER A 31 27.49 1.81 33.50
CA SER A 31 26.46 1.13 32.71
C SER A 31 25.79 0.01 33.50
N VAL A 32 24.49 0.12 33.79
CA VAL A 32 23.68 -0.93 34.41
C VAL A 32 22.44 -1.18 33.56
N THR A 33 22.20 -2.44 33.18
CA THR A 33 21.16 -2.79 32.19
C THR A 33 19.92 -3.44 32.80
N ARG A 34 19.97 -4.01 34.03
CA ARG A 34 18.78 -4.44 34.79
C ARG A 34 19.13 -4.73 36.26
N CYS A 35 18.28 -4.34 37.21
CA CYS A 35 18.35 -4.77 38.62
C CYS A 35 17.22 -5.78 38.89
N HIS A 36 17.48 -6.85 39.66
CA HIS A 36 16.44 -7.76 40.15
C HIS A 36 16.39 -7.69 41.68
N TRP A 37 15.18 -7.58 42.22
CA TRP A 37 14.92 -7.69 43.65
C TRP A 37 14.12 -8.98 43.91
N ARG A 38 14.50 -9.76 44.92
CA ARG A 38 13.60 -10.70 45.60
C ARG A 38 13.24 -10.13 46.97
N ALA A 39 12.01 -10.39 47.42
CA ALA A 39 11.59 -10.10 48.78
C ALA A 39 12.53 -10.85 49.76
N GLY A 40 13.27 -10.11 50.60
CA GLY A 40 14.24 -10.67 51.55
C GLY A 40 15.57 -9.92 51.68
N GLY A 41 15.89 -8.95 50.80
CA GLY A 41 16.92 -7.96 51.08
C GLY A 41 18.39 -8.41 50.99
N GLN A 42 18.74 -9.37 50.13
CA GLN A 42 20.14 -9.68 49.80
C GLN A 42 20.41 -9.60 48.29
N TRP A 43 21.57 -9.02 47.94
CA TRP A 43 22.08 -8.88 46.56
C TRP A 43 22.69 -10.21 46.08
N VAL A 44 22.36 -10.64 44.85
CA VAL A 44 22.99 -11.81 44.21
C VAL A 44 23.45 -11.42 42.80
N GLY A 45 24.75 -11.14 42.65
CA GLY A 45 25.59 -11.33 41.44
C GLY A 45 25.21 -10.71 40.09
N VAL A 46 26.22 -10.18 39.38
CA VAL A 46 26.12 -9.79 37.96
C VAL A 46 26.79 -10.86 37.09
N GLN A 47 26.04 -11.51 36.19
CA GLN A 47 26.62 -12.32 35.10
C GLN A 47 26.89 -11.43 33.88
N ARG A 48 28.14 -11.40 33.42
CA ARG A 48 28.51 -10.82 32.11
C ARG A 48 28.09 -11.80 31.00
N VAL A 49 27.08 -11.42 30.22
CA VAL A 49 26.90 -12.01 28.88
C VAL A 49 27.71 -11.16 27.91
N ALA A 50 28.70 -11.76 27.26
CA ALA A 50 29.49 -11.11 26.22
C ALA A 50 28.64 -10.96 24.94
N GLY A 51 27.77 -9.94 24.91
CA GLY A 51 27.15 -9.45 23.69
C GLY A 51 27.95 -8.26 23.16
N LYS A 52 28.39 -8.31 21.90
CA LYS A 52 28.94 -7.13 21.20
C LYS A 52 27.91 -6.00 21.30
N SER A 53 28.25 -4.89 21.95
CA SER A 53 27.39 -3.71 21.99
C SER A 53 27.38 -3.07 20.60
N ALA A 54 26.29 -3.23 19.85
CA ALA A 54 25.97 -2.29 18.79
C ALA A 54 25.46 -1.00 19.46
N ALA A 55 25.97 0.15 19.02
CA ALA A 55 25.44 1.45 19.43
C ALA A 55 23.99 1.59 18.93
N PRO A 56 23.10 2.27 19.67
CA PRO A 56 21.79 2.62 19.12
C PRO A 56 22.01 3.62 17.99
N GLY A 57 21.64 3.24 16.76
CA GLY A 57 21.66 4.13 15.60
C GLY A 57 22.65 3.78 14.48
N THR A 58 23.33 2.63 14.52
CA THR A 58 24.16 2.18 13.37
C THR A 58 23.39 1.15 12.56
N LEU A 59 22.90 1.55 11.39
CA LEU A 59 22.48 0.62 10.33
C LEU A 59 23.73 -0.17 9.92
N LEU A 60 23.82 -1.42 10.36
CA LEU A 60 24.83 -2.35 9.84
C LEU A 60 24.53 -2.56 8.35
N ARG A 61 25.56 -2.47 7.48
CA ARG A 61 25.50 -3.08 6.15
C ARG A 61 25.28 -4.57 6.35
N VAL A 62 24.02 -4.98 6.36
CA VAL A 62 23.64 -6.39 6.34
C VAL A 62 23.77 -6.83 4.90
N SER A 63 24.65 -7.79 4.64
CA SER A 63 24.60 -8.58 3.41
C SER A 63 23.18 -9.15 3.32
N LEU A 64 22.38 -8.63 2.39
CA LEU A 64 21.01 -9.06 2.18
C LEU A 64 21.01 -10.57 1.92
N PRO A 65 20.38 -11.40 2.76
CA PRO A 65 20.27 -12.83 2.53
C PRO A 65 19.17 -13.15 1.52
N LEU A 66 18.98 -12.28 0.51
CA LEU A 66 17.96 -12.41 -0.50
C LEU A 66 18.65 -12.59 -1.84
N ASP A 67 19.11 -13.82 -2.07
CA ASP A 67 19.73 -14.23 -3.31
C ASP A 67 18.65 -14.75 -4.27
N LEU A 68 18.35 -13.95 -5.29
CA LEU A 68 17.42 -14.32 -6.37
C LEU A 68 18.16 -14.92 -7.58
N THR A 69 19.46 -15.21 -7.44
CA THR A 69 20.27 -15.75 -8.53
C THR A 69 19.71 -17.09 -9.02
N GLY A 70 19.60 -17.24 -10.34
CA GLY A 70 19.08 -18.45 -10.97
C GLY A 70 17.56 -18.47 -11.15
N LEU A 71 16.82 -17.51 -10.57
CA LEU A 71 15.39 -17.33 -10.84
C LEU A 71 15.15 -16.37 -11.99
N THR A 72 14.08 -16.60 -12.74
CA THR A 72 13.70 -15.70 -13.84
C THR A 72 12.89 -14.53 -13.30
N ALA A 73 13.39 -13.32 -13.53
CA ALA A 73 12.66 -12.07 -13.26
C ALA A 73 12.04 -11.55 -14.55
N HIS A 74 10.72 -11.69 -14.70
CA HIS A 74 10.00 -11.17 -15.86
C HIS A 74 9.91 -9.64 -15.82
N GLN A 75 9.69 -9.03 -16.99
CA GLN A 75 9.41 -7.59 -17.13
C GLN A 75 10.53 -6.63 -16.66
N GLN A 76 11.74 -7.14 -16.38
CA GLN A 76 12.87 -6.28 -16.05
C GLN A 76 13.34 -5.49 -17.29
N PRO A 77 13.75 -4.23 -17.12
CA PRO A 77 14.35 -3.47 -18.20
C PRO A 77 15.74 -4.00 -18.57
N VAL A 78 16.12 -3.81 -19.83
CA VAL A 78 17.49 -4.09 -20.30
C VAL A 78 18.33 -2.84 -20.06
N TRP A 79 19.05 -2.83 -18.94
CA TRP A 79 19.93 -1.71 -18.58
C TRP A 79 21.15 -1.65 -19.51
N PRO A 80 21.43 -0.51 -20.16
CA PRO A 80 22.53 -0.42 -21.11
C PRO A 80 23.91 -0.31 -20.45
N ASP A 81 23.97 0.02 -19.16
CA ASP A 81 25.21 0.22 -18.40
C ASP A 81 25.13 -0.50 -17.05
N ALA A 82 25.87 -1.61 -16.92
CA ALA A 82 25.91 -2.43 -15.72
C ALA A 82 26.63 -1.73 -14.54
N ALA A 83 27.61 -0.86 -14.82
CA ALA A 83 28.31 -0.12 -13.77
C ALA A 83 27.39 0.96 -13.19
N ALA A 84 26.66 1.69 -14.04
CA ALA A 84 25.66 2.66 -13.60
C ALA A 84 24.53 2.00 -12.78
N LEU A 85 24.09 0.80 -13.18
CA LEU A 85 23.12 0.03 -12.41
C LEU A 85 23.66 -0.38 -11.04
N SER A 86 24.89 -0.88 -10.98
CA SER A 86 25.52 -1.23 -9.71
C SER A 86 25.60 -0.04 -8.77
N GLN A 87 25.98 1.13 -9.30
CA GLN A 87 26.03 2.37 -8.52
C GLN A 87 24.64 2.77 -8.00
N ALA A 88 23.62 2.75 -8.85
CA ALA A 88 22.24 3.06 -8.43
C ALA A 88 21.75 2.12 -7.31
N ARG A 89 22.04 0.82 -7.40
CA ARG A 89 21.71 -0.15 -6.34
C ARG A 89 22.46 0.14 -5.04
N ASP A 90 23.75 0.47 -5.12
CA ASP A 90 24.56 0.83 -3.94
C ASP A 90 24.04 2.11 -3.27
N ASP A 91 23.64 3.10 -4.06
CA ASP A 91 23.05 4.35 -3.57
C ASP A 91 21.73 4.07 -2.85
N LEU A 92 20.81 3.32 -3.46
CA LEU A 92 19.54 2.92 -2.85
C LEU A 92 19.73 2.13 -1.54
N ALA A 93 20.72 1.24 -1.49
CA ALA A 93 21.05 0.48 -0.29
C ALA A 93 21.59 1.36 0.85
N ALA A 94 22.21 2.49 0.54
CA ALA A 94 22.72 3.45 1.51
C ALA A 94 21.65 4.45 1.99
N LEU A 95 20.56 4.63 1.23
CA LEU A 95 19.51 5.59 1.56
C LEU A 95 18.62 5.12 2.74
N PRO A 96 18.07 6.07 3.51
CA PRO A 96 17.14 5.77 4.60
C PRO A 96 15.90 4.96 4.14
N PRO A 97 15.26 4.23 5.05
CA PRO A 97 14.02 3.55 4.70
C PRO A 97 12.87 4.54 4.45
N LEU A 98 11.97 4.25 3.50
CA LEU A 98 10.79 5.07 3.24
C LEU A 98 9.66 4.80 4.26
N VAL A 99 9.55 3.55 4.72
CA VAL A 99 8.59 3.12 5.75
C VAL A 99 9.28 2.36 6.87
N PHE A 100 8.67 2.33 8.05
CA PHE A 100 9.18 1.55 9.18
C PHE A 100 8.49 0.19 9.27
N ALA A 101 9.24 -0.87 9.62
CA ALA A 101 8.73 -2.24 9.73
C ALA A 101 7.50 -2.38 10.63
N GLY A 102 7.45 -1.64 11.75
CA GLY A 102 6.27 -1.62 12.62
C GLY A 102 5.01 -1.05 11.99
N GLU A 103 5.13 -0.20 10.97
CA GLU A 103 3.97 0.29 10.21
C GLU A 103 3.41 -0.79 9.29
N CYS A 104 4.28 -1.68 8.77
CA CYS A 104 3.87 -2.86 8.01
C CYS A 104 3.20 -3.92 8.91
N ASP A 105 3.67 -4.08 10.14
CA ASP A 105 3.02 -4.93 11.16
C ASP A 105 1.59 -4.44 11.45
N GLU A 106 1.43 -3.12 11.63
CA GLU A 106 0.12 -2.50 11.84
C GLU A 106 -0.78 -2.73 10.63
N LEU A 107 -0.29 -2.48 9.41
CA LEU A 107 -1.06 -2.74 8.20
C LEU A 107 -1.47 -4.22 8.10
N THR A 108 -0.59 -5.17 8.41
CA THR A 108 -0.93 -6.60 8.43
C THR A 108 -2.09 -6.89 9.37
N THR A 109 -2.10 -6.26 10.55
CA THR A 109 -3.21 -6.37 11.51
C THR A 109 -4.52 -5.79 10.94
N ARG A 110 -4.45 -4.65 10.25
CA ARG A 110 -5.62 -4.05 9.57
C ARG A 110 -6.13 -4.93 8.42
N MET A 111 -5.23 -5.54 7.66
CA MET A 111 -5.56 -6.48 6.59
C MET A 111 -6.19 -7.76 7.15
N ALA A 112 -5.73 -8.24 8.32
CA ALA A 112 -6.34 -9.39 9.00
C ALA A 112 -7.80 -9.11 9.37
N ALA A 113 -8.10 -7.92 9.89
CA ALA A 113 -9.47 -7.50 10.17
C ALA A 113 -10.36 -7.55 8.91
N ALA A 114 -9.82 -7.18 7.74
CA ALA A 114 -10.55 -7.27 6.47
C ALA A 114 -10.75 -8.73 5.99
N ALA A 115 -9.77 -9.61 6.18
CA ALA A 115 -9.94 -11.04 5.91
C ALA A 115 -11.04 -11.68 6.77
N GLU A 116 -11.27 -11.14 7.97
CA GLU A 116 -12.30 -11.58 8.91
C GLU A 116 -13.65 -10.86 8.73
N GLY A 117 -13.78 -9.97 7.75
CA GLY A 117 -15.02 -9.21 7.51
C GLY A 117 -15.31 -8.12 8.55
N SER A 118 -14.32 -7.73 9.36
CA SER A 118 -14.42 -6.65 10.36
C SER A 118 -13.80 -5.32 9.92
N ALA A 119 -13.29 -5.27 8.68
CA ALA A 119 -12.83 -4.06 7.99
C ALA A 119 -12.98 -4.23 6.47
N PHE A 120 -12.81 -3.16 5.71
CA PHE A 120 -12.79 -3.18 4.24
C PHE A 120 -11.56 -2.46 3.70
N VAL A 121 -10.88 -3.03 2.69
CA VAL A 121 -9.69 -2.41 2.09
C VAL A 121 -10.09 -1.51 0.93
N LEU A 122 -9.67 -0.24 0.99
CA LEU A 122 -9.70 0.69 -0.14
C LEU A 122 -8.26 0.93 -0.59
N GLN A 123 -7.89 0.32 -1.72
CA GLN A 123 -6.63 0.60 -2.39
C GLN A 123 -6.86 1.43 -3.65
N GLY A 124 -6.18 2.56 -3.82
CA GLY A 124 -6.29 3.31 -5.06
C GLY A 124 -5.30 4.45 -5.28
N GLY A 125 -5.25 4.97 -6.48
CA GLY A 125 -4.33 6.02 -6.93
C GLY A 125 -3.93 5.82 -8.39
N ASP A 126 -2.79 6.37 -8.81
CA ASP A 126 -2.42 6.37 -10.22
C ASP A 126 -2.18 4.96 -10.79
N CYS A 127 -2.37 4.84 -12.10
CA CYS A 127 -1.93 3.66 -12.84
C CYS A 127 -0.40 3.53 -12.80
N ALA A 128 0.28 4.61 -13.15
CA ALA A 128 1.71 4.82 -13.00
C ALA A 128 1.92 6.28 -12.57
N GLU A 129 2.66 6.49 -11.49
CA GLU A 129 3.08 7.83 -11.10
C GLU A 129 4.13 8.35 -12.10
N VAL A 130 4.09 9.64 -12.40
CA VAL A 130 5.10 10.31 -13.22
C VAL A 130 5.83 11.37 -12.39
N PHE A 131 7.12 11.54 -12.64
CA PHE A 131 7.97 12.46 -11.87
C PHE A 131 7.49 13.91 -11.99
N ALA A 132 6.97 14.30 -13.15
CA ALA A 132 6.41 15.63 -13.39
C ALA A 132 5.17 15.95 -12.53
N GLU A 133 4.39 14.92 -12.16
CA GLU A 133 3.18 15.05 -11.33
C GLU A 133 3.47 14.82 -9.83
N THR A 134 4.74 14.67 -9.45
CA THR A 134 5.14 14.62 -8.04
C THR A 134 5.19 16.04 -7.46
N ASN A 135 4.00 16.66 -7.36
CA ASN A 135 3.81 18.00 -6.81
C ASN A 135 2.71 17.99 -5.73
N ALA A 136 2.69 19.05 -4.91
CA ALA A 136 1.84 19.08 -3.72
C ALA A 136 0.34 19.07 -4.04
N ASP A 137 -0.08 19.69 -5.15
CA ASP A 137 -1.48 19.77 -5.53
C ASP A 137 -2.00 18.41 -6.02
N ALA A 138 -1.26 17.73 -6.89
CA ALA A 138 -1.60 16.40 -7.38
C ALA A 138 -1.64 15.36 -6.24
N ILE A 139 -0.66 15.39 -5.32
CA ILE A 139 -0.64 14.52 -4.14
C ILE A 139 -1.84 14.80 -3.24
N ARG A 140 -2.13 16.08 -2.96
CA ARG A 140 -3.28 16.48 -2.14
C ARG A 140 -4.60 16.05 -2.76
N ALA A 141 -4.77 16.21 -4.07
CA ALA A 141 -5.99 15.85 -4.79
C ALA A 141 -6.26 14.34 -4.73
N LYS A 142 -5.22 13.50 -4.89
CA LYS A 142 -5.32 12.04 -4.75
C LYS A 142 -5.68 11.61 -3.33
N ILE A 143 -4.97 12.12 -2.32
CA ILE A 143 -5.26 11.83 -0.91
C ILE A 143 -6.70 12.24 -0.58
N LYS A 144 -7.10 13.45 -0.97
CA LYS A 144 -8.45 13.97 -0.78
C LYS A 144 -9.51 13.01 -1.35
N THR A 145 -9.36 12.60 -2.59
CA THR A 145 -10.31 11.70 -3.26
C THR A 145 -10.42 10.35 -2.54
N LEU A 146 -9.29 9.74 -2.16
CA LEU A 146 -9.29 8.49 -1.39
C LEU A 146 -9.92 8.63 0.00
N LEU A 147 -9.67 9.75 0.70
CA LEU A 147 -10.31 10.03 1.99
C LEU A 147 -11.82 10.23 1.85
N GLN A 148 -12.28 10.92 0.80
CA GLN A 148 -13.71 11.09 0.54
C GLN A 148 -14.39 9.74 0.28
N MET A 149 -13.80 8.88 -0.55
CA MET A 149 -14.30 7.52 -0.78
C MET A 149 -14.30 6.69 0.51
N ALA A 150 -13.22 6.77 1.30
CA ALA A 150 -13.13 6.04 2.56
C ALA A 150 -14.24 6.45 3.55
N VAL A 151 -14.60 7.74 3.60
CA VAL A 151 -15.69 8.24 4.44
C VAL A 151 -17.04 7.69 4.00
N VAL A 152 -17.33 7.68 2.70
CA VAL A 152 -18.57 7.11 2.15
C VAL A 152 -18.68 5.62 2.49
N LEU A 153 -17.60 4.88 2.28
CA LEU A 153 -17.54 3.44 2.59
C LEU A 153 -17.69 3.17 4.08
N THR A 154 -16.95 3.88 4.94
CA THR A 154 -17.04 3.72 6.39
C THR A 154 -18.45 4.00 6.90
N PHE A 155 -19.09 5.06 6.40
CA PHE A 155 -20.44 5.42 6.81
C PHE A 155 -21.48 4.39 6.33
N GLY A 156 -21.48 4.02 5.05
CA GLY A 156 -22.48 3.13 4.48
C GLY A 156 -22.30 1.66 4.88
N ALA A 157 -21.05 1.17 4.97
CA ALA A 157 -20.77 -0.20 5.39
C ALA A 157 -20.78 -0.38 6.92
N GLN A 158 -20.66 0.71 7.69
CA GLN A 158 -20.47 0.69 9.14
C GLN A 158 -19.25 -0.14 9.58
N LEU A 159 -18.21 -0.14 8.75
CA LEU A 159 -16.95 -0.86 8.97
C LEU A 159 -15.74 0.08 8.86
N PRO A 160 -14.66 -0.19 9.62
CA PRO A 160 -13.37 0.44 9.39
C PRO A 160 -12.90 0.24 7.94
N VAL A 161 -12.38 1.29 7.32
CA VAL A 161 -11.77 1.21 5.99
C VAL A 161 -10.25 1.34 6.09
N VAL A 162 -9.52 0.36 5.59
CA VAL A 162 -8.05 0.36 5.48
C VAL A 162 -7.67 1.09 4.19
N LYS A 163 -6.91 2.18 4.30
CA LYS A 163 -6.60 3.09 3.18
C LYS A 163 -5.18 2.83 2.66
N VAL A 164 -5.06 2.35 1.43
CA VAL A 164 -3.77 2.08 0.78
C VAL A 164 -3.65 2.88 -0.52
N GLY A 165 -2.80 3.89 -0.55
CA GLY A 165 -2.52 4.68 -1.75
C GLY A 165 -1.61 3.92 -2.71
N ARG A 166 -1.98 3.86 -3.99
CA ARG A 166 -1.06 3.59 -5.11
C ARG A 166 -0.19 4.83 -5.34
N MET A 167 0.69 5.10 -4.38
CA MET A 167 1.40 6.37 -4.25
C MET A 167 2.76 6.14 -3.61
N ALA A 168 3.71 7.02 -3.94
CA ALA A 168 5.07 7.01 -3.43
C ALA A 168 5.86 5.74 -3.78
N GLY A 169 5.75 5.27 -5.02
CA GLY A 169 6.54 4.13 -5.49
C GLY A 169 6.02 3.49 -6.78
N GLN A 170 4.85 3.88 -7.28
CA GLN A 170 4.20 3.26 -8.44
C GLN A 170 4.78 3.78 -9.78
N PHE A 171 6.11 3.77 -9.90
CA PHE A 171 6.86 4.32 -11.05
C PHE A 171 7.28 3.26 -12.07
N GLY A 172 6.94 1.99 -11.85
CA GLY A 172 7.17 0.88 -12.78
C GLY A 172 5.86 0.37 -13.40
N LYS A 173 5.91 -0.03 -14.67
CA LYS A 173 4.76 -0.63 -15.36
C LYS A 173 5.18 -1.82 -16.23
N PRO A 174 4.55 -3.00 -16.10
CA PRO A 174 4.78 -4.12 -17.00
C PRO A 174 4.15 -3.83 -18.38
N ARG A 175 4.77 -4.34 -19.44
CA ARG A 175 4.32 -4.10 -20.83
C ARG A 175 4.06 -5.41 -21.55
N SER A 176 3.01 -5.42 -22.38
CA SER A 176 2.67 -6.57 -23.22
C SER A 176 3.65 -6.75 -24.39
N ALA A 177 4.37 -5.70 -24.78
CA ALA A 177 5.39 -5.72 -25.83
C ALA A 177 6.59 -4.87 -25.41
N ASP A 178 7.79 -5.32 -25.75
CA ASP A 178 9.04 -4.59 -25.47
C ASP A 178 9.21 -3.34 -26.30
N LEU A 179 8.61 -3.31 -27.49
CA LEU A 179 8.66 -2.21 -28.43
C LEU A 179 7.28 -1.60 -28.64
N GLU A 180 7.27 -0.29 -28.83
CA GLU A 180 6.13 0.52 -29.19
C GLU A 180 6.37 1.11 -30.59
N ASN A 181 5.40 0.92 -31.48
CA ASN A 181 5.46 1.39 -32.86
C ASN A 181 4.53 2.60 -33.03
N ARG A 182 5.06 3.73 -33.53
CA ARG A 182 4.28 4.91 -33.93
C ARG A 182 4.84 5.47 -35.23
N ASP A 183 3.96 5.73 -36.20
CA ASP A 183 4.30 6.35 -37.49
C ASP A 183 5.51 5.71 -38.22
N GLY A 184 5.61 4.37 -38.16
CA GLY A 184 6.69 3.61 -38.79
C GLY A 184 8.01 3.57 -38.01
N VAL A 185 8.09 4.20 -36.84
CA VAL A 185 9.24 4.16 -35.92
C VAL A 185 8.95 3.20 -34.76
N SER A 186 9.91 2.33 -34.45
CA SER A 186 9.84 1.36 -33.35
C SER A 186 10.85 1.71 -32.25
N LEU A 187 10.37 2.04 -31.04
CA LEU A 187 11.20 2.38 -29.89
C LEU A 187 10.88 1.47 -28.70
N PRO A 188 11.75 1.35 -27.68
CA PRO A 188 11.40 0.68 -26.44
C PRO A 188 10.10 1.24 -25.84
N SER A 189 9.23 0.34 -25.39
CA SER A 189 8.02 0.70 -24.67
C SER A 189 8.36 1.51 -23.41
N TYR A 190 7.55 2.52 -23.11
CA TYR A 190 7.59 3.21 -21.82
C TYR A 190 7.27 2.21 -20.70
N ARG A 191 8.17 2.07 -19.72
CA ARG A 191 8.05 1.10 -18.60
C ARG A 191 7.84 1.79 -17.25
N GLY A 192 7.44 3.06 -17.28
CA GLY A 192 7.31 3.90 -16.10
C GLY A 192 8.56 4.74 -15.85
N ASP A 193 8.40 5.85 -15.14
CA ASP A 193 9.44 6.87 -14.96
C ASP A 193 10.69 6.37 -14.22
N ALA A 194 10.58 5.30 -13.44
CA ALA A 194 11.74 4.64 -12.82
C ALA A 194 12.65 3.91 -13.83
N VAL A 195 12.21 3.73 -15.08
CA VAL A 195 12.97 3.07 -16.15
C VAL A 195 13.35 4.04 -17.25
N ASN A 196 12.37 4.67 -17.90
CA ASN A 196 12.54 5.55 -19.05
C ASN A 196 11.44 6.63 -19.07
N ALA A 197 11.48 7.56 -20.02
CA ALA A 197 10.54 8.67 -20.09
C ALA A 197 9.38 8.40 -21.07
N LEU A 198 8.27 9.14 -20.90
CA LEU A 198 7.05 8.97 -21.67
C LEU A 198 7.23 9.36 -23.15
N GLU A 199 8.03 10.40 -23.39
CA GLU A 199 8.27 10.97 -24.72
C GLU A 199 8.73 9.91 -25.72
N PHE A 200 8.16 9.93 -26.93
CA PHE A 200 8.45 8.94 -27.97
C PHE A 200 9.69 9.35 -28.78
N THR A 201 10.85 9.38 -28.13
CA THR A 201 12.15 9.64 -28.76
C THR A 201 13.17 8.58 -28.33
N GLU A 202 14.18 8.33 -29.15
CA GLU A 202 15.21 7.32 -28.87
C GLU A 202 15.90 7.56 -27.52
N SER A 203 16.27 8.83 -27.23
CA SER A 203 16.91 9.21 -25.97
C SER A 203 15.98 9.05 -24.76
N ALA A 204 14.71 9.44 -24.89
CA ALA A 204 13.72 9.34 -23.82
C ALA A 204 13.38 7.88 -23.48
N ARG A 205 13.33 7.00 -24.49
CA ARG A 205 12.97 5.59 -24.32
C ARG A 205 14.12 4.69 -23.88
N ARG A 206 15.36 5.17 -23.89
CA ARG A 206 16.52 4.45 -23.37
C ARG A 206 16.41 4.28 -21.84
N PRO A 207 16.46 3.05 -21.30
CA PRO A 207 16.48 2.84 -19.86
C PRO A 207 17.68 3.51 -19.18
N ASP A 208 17.44 4.15 -18.05
CA ASP A 208 18.47 4.83 -17.25
C ASP A 208 18.39 4.38 -15.79
N PRO A 209 19.40 3.64 -15.27
CA PRO A 209 19.40 3.17 -13.89
C PRO A 209 19.32 4.28 -12.83
N GLN A 210 19.76 5.51 -13.12
CA GLN A 210 19.69 6.61 -12.15
C GLN A 210 18.26 7.07 -11.89
N ARG A 211 17.31 6.73 -12.78
CA ARG A 211 15.88 6.93 -12.53
C ARG A 211 15.35 6.12 -11.35
N LEU A 212 15.99 5.01 -10.97
CA LEU A 212 15.65 4.26 -9.76
C LEU A 212 15.92 5.11 -8.49
N VAL A 213 17.05 5.82 -8.45
CA VAL A 213 17.41 6.72 -7.34
C VAL A 213 16.48 7.93 -7.31
N GLU A 214 16.17 8.51 -8.48
CA GLU A 214 15.18 9.60 -8.58
C GLU A 214 13.80 9.15 -8.10
N ALA A 215 13.35 7.94 -8.47
CA ALA A 215 12.08 7.38 -8.00
C ALA A 215 12.03 7.28 -6.46
N TYR A 216 13.14 6.91 -5.79
CA TYR A 216 13.24 6.97 -4.34
C TYR A 216 13.05 8.38 -3.78
N HIS A 217 13.69 9.39 -4.38
CA HIS A 217 13.55 10.78 -3.90
C HIS A 217 12.12 11.30 -4.08
N ARG A 218 11.47 10.96 -5.19
CA ARG A 218 10.05 11.28 -5.45
C ARG A 218 9.13 10.58 -4.46
N ALA A 219 9.35 9.29 -4.21
CA ALA A 219 8.62 8.52 -3.22
C ALA A 219 8.77 9.12 -1.81
N SER A 220 9.99 9.47 -1.40
CA SER A 220 10.27 10.12 -0.11
C SER A 220 9.52 11.44 0.06
N ALA A 221 9.55 12.31 -0.96
CA ALA A 221 8.83 13.58 -0.93
C ALA A 221 7.30 13.37 -0.84
N THR A 222 6.76 12.43 -1.62
CA THR A 222 5.33 12.08 -1.60
C THR A 222 4.91 11.54 -0.24
N LEU A 223 5.67 10.60 0.33
CA LEU A 223 5.39 10.03 1.67
C LEU A 223 5.45 11.09 2.76
N ASN A 224 6.43 11.99 2.73
CA ASN A 224 6.53 13.07 3.70
C ASN A 224 5.28 13.96 3.66
N LEU A 225 4.84 14.35 2.45
CA LEU A 225 3.64 15.17 2.30
C LEU A 225 2.36 14.40 2.68
N MET A 226 2.28 13.12 2.32
CA MET A 226 1.17 12.24 2.69
C MET A 226 1.03 12.16 4.22
N ARG A 227 2.13 11.92 4.94
CA ARG A 227 2.17 11.92 6.42
C ARG A 227 1.77 13.26 7.00
N ALA A 228 2.23 14.37 6.42
CA ALA A 228 1.85 15.71 6.85
C ALA A 228 0.33 15.96 6.73
N PHE A 229 -0.30 15.53 5.63
CA PHE A 229 -1.75 15.68 5.48
C PHE A 229 -2.55 14.76 6.40
N THR A 230 -2.12 13.51 6.59
CA THR A 230 -2.90 12.51 7.34
C THR A 230 -2.74 12.62 8.85
N GLN A 231 -1.63 13.18 9.33
CA GLN A 231 -1.35 13.38 10.76
C GLN A 231 -1.46 14.85 11.20
N GLY A 232 -1.32 15.80 10.28
CA GLY A 232 -1.32 17.25 10.56
C GLY A 232 -2.72 17.90 10.62
N GLY A 233 -3.79 17.10 10.60
CA GLY A 233 -5.16 17.57 10.73
C GLY A 233 -5.87 17.93 9.43
N TYR A 234 -5.24 17.79 8.25
CA TYR A 234 -5.95 17.94 6.98
C TYR A 234 -6.94 16.80 6.75
N ALA A 235 -6.62 15.59 7.22
CA ALA A 235 -7.48 14.41 7.16
C ALA A 235 -8.53 14.33 8.30
N ASP A 236 -8.72 15.42 9.03
CA ASP A 236 -9.69 15.49 10.12
C ASP A 236 -11.11 15.31 9.59
N LEU A 237 -11.87 14.37 10.15
CA LEU A 237 -13.26 14.11 9.75
C LEU A 237 -14.17 15.34 9.90
N ARG A 238 -13.80 16.32 10.74
CA ARG A 238 -14.53 17.59 10.88
C ARG A 238 -14.36 18.52 9.68
N GLN A 239 -13.43 18.22 8.78
CA GLN A 239 -13.18 18.98 7.54
C GLN A 239 -13.81 18.30 6.32
N VAL A 240 -14.60 17.23 6.50
CA VAL A 240 -15.26 16.48 5.41
C VAL A 240 -16.09 17.41 4.51
N HIS A 241 -16.78 18.41 5.06
CA HIS A 241 -17.50 19.42 4.28
C HIS A 241 -16.56 20.29 3.42
N GLU A 242 -15.40 20.69 3.95
CA GLU A 242 -14.42 21.50 3.20
C GLU A 242 -13.84 20.73 2.01
N TRP A 243 -13.72 19.40 2.11
CA TRP A 243 -13.28 18.59 0.98
C TRP A 243 -14.31 18.62 -0.17
N ASN A 244 -15.59 18.87 0.11
CA ASN A 244 -16.64 18.73 -0.89
C ASN A 244 -17.23 20.04 -1.41
N LYS A 245 -16.91 21.20 -0.83
CA LYS A 245 -17.49 22.50 -1.20
C LYS A 245 -17.44 22.83 -2.70
N ASP A 246 -16.40 22.40 -3.40
CA ASP A 246 -16.24 22.64 -4.85
C ASP A 246 -17.02 21.63 -5.70
N PHE A 247 -17.37 20.45 -5.16
CA PHE A 247 -17.97 19.31 -5.88
C PHE A 247 -19.51 19.24 -5.76
N VAL A 248 -20.08 19.67 -4.61
CA VAL A 248 -21.53 19.59 -4.34
C VAL A 248 -22.36 20.40 -5.33
N ARG A 249 -21.81 21.48 -5.91
CA ARG A 249 -22.57 22.37 -6.80
C ARG A 249 -22.84 21.79 -8.19
N GLU A 250 -22.12 20.74 -8.60
CA GLU A 250 -22.03 20.35 -10.02
C GLU A 250 -22.43 18.90 -10.30
N SER A 251 -22.80 18.08 -9.30
CA SER A 251 -23.17 16.66 -9.54
C SER A 251 -24.15 16.08 -8.52
N ALA A 252 -24.96 15.11 -8.97
CA ALA A 252 -25.87 14.34 -8.10
C ALA A 252 -25.12 13.50 -7.05
N ALA A 253 -23.93 12.98 -7.38
CA ALA A 253 -23.06 12.32 -6.43
C ALA A 253 -22.57 13.28 -5.33
N GLY A 254 -22.37 14.56 -5.67
CA GLY A 254 -22.09 15.64 -4.74
C GLY A 254 -23.20 15.89 -3.74
N GLU A 255 -24.45 15.96 -4.21
CA GLU A 255 -25.61 16.12 -3.32
C GLU A 255 -25.74 14.97 -2.33
N ARG A 256 -25.58 13.72 -2.78
CA ARG A 256 -25.62 12.54 -1.91
C ARG A 256 -24.49 12.54 -0.87
N TYR A 257 -23.30 13.00 -1.26
CA TYR A 257 -22.20 13.16 -0.32
C TYR A 257 -22.48 14.21 0.74
N GLU A 258 -23.09 15.34 0.39
CA GLU A 258 -23.41 16.38 1.35
C GLU A 258 -24.41 15.89 2.41
N GLN A 259 -25.35 15.01 2.01
CA GLN A 259 -26.25 14.33 2.96
C GLN A 259 -25.48 13.47 3.97
N ILE A 260 -24.54 12.64 3.49
CA ILE A 260 -23.67 11.83 4.36
C ILE A 260 -22.82 12.72 5.26
N ALA A 261 -22.21 13.77 4.71
CA ALA A 261 -21.39 14.70 5.47
C ALA A 261 -22.21 15.33 6.62
N GLY A 262 -23.43 15.79 6.33
CA GLY A 262 -24.34 16.32 7.34
C GLY A 262 -24.77 15.29 8.39
N GLU A 263 -24.88 14.01 8.03
CA GLU A 263 -25.14 12.91 8.98
C GLU A 263 -23.93 12.64 9.89
N ILE A 264 -22.73 12.62 9.32
CA ILE A 264 -21.47 12.50 10.06
C ILE A 264 -21.31 13.65 11.05
N ASP A 265 -21.60 14.88 10.63
CA ASP A 265 -21.55 16.05 11.51
C ASP A 265 -22.49 15.92 12.72
N ARG A 266 -23.72 15.42 12.49
CA ARG A 266 -24.66 15.12 13.57
C ARG A 266 -24.14 14.02 14.49
N ALA A 267 -23.56 12.96 13.94
CA ALA A 267 -22.98 11.87 14.73
C ALA A 267 -21.79 12.35 15.57
N LEU A 268 -20.88 13.13 15.00
CA LEU A 268 -19.75 13.72 15.72
C LEU A 268 -20.21 14.70 16.80
N ALA A 269 -21.26 15.49 16.55
CA ALA A 269 -21.86 16.36 17.56
C ALA A 269 -22.48 15.56 18.72
N PHE A 270 -23.16 14.45 18.42
CA PHE A 270 -23.69 13.52 19.43
C PHE A 270 -22.58 12.90 20.28
N MET A 271 -21.51 12.40 19.67
CA MET A 271 -20.36 11.84 20.40
C MET A 271 -19.72 12.86 21.35
N ARG A 272 -19.56 14.11 20.90
CA ARG A 272 -19.10 15.22 21.76
C ARG A 272 -20.07 15.48 22.92
N ALA A 273 -21.37 15.50 22.66
CA ALA A 273 -22.39 15.68 23.70
C ALA A 273 -22.38 14.54 24.74
N CYS A 274 -22.00 13.33 24.34
CA CYS A 274 -21.77 12.19 25.24
C CYS A 274 -20.42 12.22 25.98
N GLY A 275 -19.57 13.23 25.75
CA GLY A 275 -18.27 13.36 26.41
C GLY A 275 -17.17 12.47 25.83
N ILE A 276 -17.33 11.97 24.60
CA ILE A 276 -16.30 11.18 23.91
C ILE A 276 -15.23 12.13 23.35
N ASP A 277 -13.97 11.86 23.65
CA ASP A 277 -12.84 12.61 23.10
C ASP A 277 -12.72 12.37 21.58
N THR A 278 -12.83 13.46 20.82
CA THR A 278 -12.76 13.45 19.36
C THR A 278 -11.34 13.55 18.80
N GLU A 279 -10.29 13.60 19.62
CA GLU A 279 -8.90 13.62 19.14
C GLU A 279 -8.55 12.41 18.26
N ALA A 280 -9.16 11.26 18.51
CA ALA A 280 -8.98 10.06 17.69
C ALA A 280 -9.41 10.28 16.21
N PHE A 281 -10.28 11.27 15.93
CA PHE A 281 -10.77 11.56 14.58
C PHE A 281 -9.89 12.56 13.80
N ARG A 282 -8.83 13.10 14.42
CA ARG A 282 -7.91 14.04 13.74
C ARG A 282 -6.87 13.37 12.87
N ARG A 283 -6.55 12.11 13.14
CA ARG A 283 -5.46 11.37 12.49
C ARG A 283 -6.04 10.23 11.69
N VAL A 284 -5.50 10.04 10.50
CA VAL A 284 -5.89 8.95 9.61
C VAL A 284 -4.69 8.07 9.31
N GLU A 285 -4.84 6.77 9.53
CA GLU A 285 -3.90 5.77 9.00
C GLU A 285 -4.06 5.72 7.49
N PHE A 286 -2.95 5.94 6.78
CA PHE A 286 -2.89 5.93 5.33
C PHE A 286 -1.54 5.33 4.93
N TYR A 287 -1.60 4.28 4.13
CA TYR A 287 -0.44 3.48 3.76
C TYR A 287 -0.09 3.71 2.28
N SER A 288 1.18 3.55 1.93
CA SER A 288 1.65 3.50 0.54
C SER A 288 1.72 2.06 0.06
N GLY A 289 1.50 1.85 -1.24
CA GLY A 289 1.81 0.59 -1.89
C GLY A 289 1.97 0.69 -3.40
N HIS A 290 2.81 -0.19 -3.95
CA HIS A 290 3.10 -0.27 -5.38
C HIS A 290 3.35 -1.72 -5.83
N GLU A 291 3.38 -1.93 -7.15
CA GLU A 291 3.76 -3.22 -7.72
C GLU A 291 5.26 -3.42 -7.49
N ALA A 292 5.64 -4.48 -6.79
CA ALA A 292 7.03 -4.87 -6.61
C ALA A 292 7.57 -5.42 -7.95
N LEU A 293 7.79 -4.53 -8.91
CA LEU A 293 8.09 -4.89 -10.30
C LEU A 293 9.59 -4.85 -10.58
N LEU A 294 10.23 -3.75 -10.23
CA LEU A 294 11.64 -3.49 -10.53
C LEU A 294 12.49 -4.02 -9.37
N LEU A 295 12.97 -5.26 -9.47
CA LEU A 295 13.72 -5.89 -8.38
C LEU A 295 15.04 -5.16 -8.07
N ASP A 296 15.55 -4.39 -9.03
CA ASP A 296 16.68 -3.48 -8.87
C ASP A 296 16.40 -2.28 -7.97
N TYR A 297 15.14 -2.01 -7.68
CA TYR A 297 14.67 -1.02 -6.72
C TYR A 297 14.33 -1.66 -5.37
N GLU A 298 13.54 -2.74 -5.41
CA GLU A 298 13.00 -3.38 -4.20
C GLU A 298 14.08 -4.10 -3.37
N VAL A 299 15.00 -4.83 -4.02
CA VAL A 299 16.04 -5.59 -3.31
C VAL A 299 16.99 -4.64 -2.55
N PRO A 300 17.54 -3.58 -3.17
CA PRO A 300 18.35 -2.61 -2.43
C PRO A 300 17.58 -1.82 -1.38
N LEU A 301 16.25 -1.76 -1.41
CA LEU A 301 15.40 -1.16 -0.37
C LEU A 301 14.92 -2.18 0.68
N THR A 302 15.28 -3.45 0.58
CA THR A 302 15.00 -4.40 1.66
C THR A 302 15.93 -4.17 2.86
N ARG A 303 15.39 -4.26 4.08
CA ARG A 303 16.14 -4.07 5.34
C ARG A 303 15.81 -5.19 6.33
N THR A 304 16.79 -5.54 7.15
CA THR A 304 16.57 -6.37 8.32
C THR A 304 16.06 -5.51 9.47
N ASP A 305 14.86 -5.79 9.98
CA ASP A 305 14.32 -5.11 11.15
C ASP A 305 15.13 -5.47 12.40
N SER A 306 15.66 -4.46 13.06
CA SER A 306 16.47 -4.62 14.28
C SER A 306 15.70 -5.24 15.46
N ARG A 307 14.36 -5.19 15.46
CA ARG A 307 13.55 -5.76 16.55
C ARG A 307 13.38 -7.28 16.42
N THR A 308 13.20 -7.76 15.20
CA THR A 308 12.75 -9.13 14.89
C THR A 308 13.80 -9.96 14.14
N GLY A 309 14.70 -9.31 13.39
CA GLY A 309 15.62 -9.97 12.46
C GLY A 309 14.97 -10.33 11.12
N ASP A 310 13.70 -10.00 10.92
CA ASP A 310 12.97 -10.26 9.69
C ASP A 310 13.32 -9.26 8.58
N LEU A 311 13.09 -9.66 7.33
CA LEU A 311 13.26 -8.79 6.17
C LEU A 311 11.97 -8.01 5.89
N TYR A 312 12.09 -6.71 5.67
CA TYR A 312 11.02 -5.86 5.17
C TYR A 312 11.53 -5.13 3.94
N ASP A 313 10.75 -5.12 2.87
CA ASP A 313 10.96 -4.12 1.83
C ASP A 313 10.44 -2.79 2.36
N VAL A 314 11.35 -1.84 2.57
CA VAL A 314 11.00 -0.55 3.16
C VAL A 314 10.67 0.49 2.09
N SER A 315 10.51 0.08 0.82
CA SER A 315 10.05 0.94 -0.27
C SER A 315 8.59 1.38 -0.08
N ALA A 316 7.74 0.49 0.45
CA ALA A 316 6.34 0.78 0.77
C ALA A 316 5.76 -0.13 1.87
N HIS A 317 4.57 0.21 2.36
CA HIS A 317 3.89 -0.58 3.38
C HIS A 317 3.29 -1.86 2.80
N PHE A 318 2.65 -1.75 1.63
CA PHE A 318 2.01 -2.86 0.92
C PHE A 318 2.61 -3.02 -0.47
N LEU A 319 2.92 -4.25 -0.87
CA LEU A 319 3.49 -4.54 -2.18
C LEU A 319 2.67 -5.61 -2.87
N TRP A 320 2.53 -5.57 -4.20
CA TRP A 320 1.90 -6.68 -4.91
C TRP A 320 2.73 -7.22 -6.07
N VAL A 321 2.52 -8.51 -6.35
CA VAL A 321 3.02 -9.17 -7.55
C VAL A 321 1.95 -9.07 -8.65
N GLY A 322 2.34 -8.57 -9.81
CA GLY A 322 1.46 -8.35 -10.96
C GLY A 322 1.12 -9.63 -11.72
N GLU A 323 0.08 -9.55 -12.57
CA GLU A 323 -0.38 -10.68 -13.38
C GLU A 323 0.72 -11.26 -14.29
N ARG A 324 1.64 -10.42 -14.76
CA ARG A 324 2.72 -10.80 -15.69
C ARG A 324 4.00 -11.28 -14.99
N THR A 325 4.04 -11.20 -13.66
CA THR A 325 5.23 -11.49 -12.84
C THR A 325 4.96 -12.50 -11.73
N ARG A 326 3.76 -13.09 -11.66
CA ARG A 326 3.35 -14.07 -10.63
C ARG A 326 3.69 -15.53 -10.94
N GLN A 327 4.70 -15.79 -11.78
CA GLN A 327 5.17 -17.16 -12.00
C GLN A 327 5.60 -17.74 -10.65
N SER A 328 5.08 -18.91 -10.28
CA SER A 328 5.25 -19.43 -8.91
C SER A 328 6.72 -19.72 -8.58
N ASP A 329 7.52 -20.10 -9.58
CA ASP A 329 8.97 -20.29 -9.55
C ASP A 329 9.78 -19.06 -9.99
N GLY A 330 9.11 -17.92 -10.21
CA GLY A 330 9.72 -16.67 -10.63
C GLY A 330 10.34 -15.85 -9.48
N ALA A 331 11.25 -14.95 -9.83
CA ALA A 331 11.98 -14.13 -8.86
C ALA A 331 11.08 -13.20 -8.02
N HIS A 332 9.96 -12.73 -8.59
CA HIS A 332 9.02 -11.83 -7.90
C HIS A 332 8.23 -12.54 -6.78
N VAL A 333 7.78 -13.78 -7.03
CA VAL A 333 7.10 -14.58 -6.00
C VAL A 333 8.09 -14.99 -4.91
N GLU A 334 9.32 -15.37 -5.29
CA GLU A 334 10.38 -15.63 -4.31
C GLU A 334 10.65 -14.39 -3.46
N PHE A 335 10.87 -13.22 -4.07
CA PHE A 335 11.07 -11.95 -3.36
C PHE A 335 9.93 -11.68 -2.36
N ALA A 336 8.68 -11.72 -2.83
CA ALA A 336 7.51 -11.45 -2.00
C ALA A 336 7.39 -12.46 -0.84
N SER A 337 7.75 -13.73 -1.04
CA SER A 337 7.71 -14.76 0.01
C SER A 337 8.70 -14.49 1.17
N ARG A 338 9.78 -13.73 0.92
CA ARG A 338 10.87 -13.52 1.89
C ARG A 338 10.71 -12.28 2.76
N ILE A 339 10.04 -11.25 2.25
CA ILE A 339 9.75 -10.02 3.02
C ILE A 339 8.57 -10.25 3.95
N LYS A 340 8.42 -9.45 5.01
CA LYS A 340 7.32 -9.54 5.99
C LYS A 340 6.18 -8.54 5.79
N ASN A 341 6.30 -7.62 4.85
CA ASN A 341 5.23 -6.71 4.46
C ASN A 341 3.92 -7.46 4.15
N PRO A 342 2.72 -6.94 4.43
CA PRO A 342 1.52 -7.48 3.82
C PRO A 342 1.63 -7.33 2.30
N ILE A 343 1.28 -8.38 1.56
CA ILE A 343 1.47 -8.48 0.12
C ILE A 343 0.18 -8.81 -0.62
N GLY A 344 0.12 -8.39 -1.88
CA GLY A 344 -0.92 -8.75 -2.83
C GLY A 344 -0.41 -9.65 -3.96
N CYS A 345 -1.30 -10.44 -4.56
CA CYS A 345 -1.03 -11.14 -5.82
C CYS A 345 -2.23 -10.97 -6.75
N LYS A 346 -1.99 -10.47 -7.96
CA LYS A 346 -3.04 -10.26 -8.97
C LYS A 346 -3.47 -11.60 -9.55
N LEU A 347 -4.77 -11.84 -9.66
CA LEU A 347 -5.34 -13.04 -10.30
C LEU A 347 -6.19 -12.63 -11.50
N GLY A 348 -5.68 -12.89 -12.70
CA GLY A 348 -6.40 -12.70 -13.95
C GLY A 348 -7.26 -13.90 -14.37
N PRO A 349 -8.00 -13.76 -15.48
CA PRO A 349 -8.98 -14.75 -15.97
C PRO A 349 -8.36 -16.09 -16.41
N THR A 350 -7.03 -16.18 -16.53
CA THR A 350 -6.32 -17.41 -16.88
C THR A 350 -5.83 -18.18 -15.65
N THR A 351 -6.07 -17.66 -14.45
CA THR A 351 -5.68 -18.31 -13.18
C THR A 351 -6.51 -19.56 -12.97
N THR A 352 -5.87 -20.70 -12.73
CA THR A 352 -6.57 -21.90 -12.27
C THR A 352 -6.66 -21.94 -10.74
N PRO A 353 -7.65 -22.64 -10.15
CA PRO A 353 -7.72 -22.84 -8.71
C PRO A 353 -6.45 -23.44 -8.11
N GLU A 354 -5.81 -24.39 -8.80
CA GLU A 354 -4.57 -25.03 -8.37
C GLU A 354 -3.40 -24.04 -8.32
N GLN A 355 -3.30 -23.16 -9.32
CA GLN A 355 -2.28 -22.10 -9.33
C GLN A 355 -2.51 -21.09 -8.19
N ALA A 356 -3.77 -20.75 -7.89
CA ALA A 356 -4.08 -19.87 -6.79
C ALA A 356 -3.66 -20.49 -5.44
N VAL A 357 -3.92 -21.78 -5.24
CA VAL A 357 -3.45 -22.50 -4.05
C VAL A 357 -1.92 -22.52 -3.97
N GLU A 358 -1.21 -22.84 -5.05
CA GLU A 358 0.25 -22.83 -5.05
C GLU A 358 0.83 -21.46 -4.65
N LEU A 359 0.24 -20.39 -5.16
CA LEU A 359 0.62 -19.02 -4.78
C LEU A 359 0.37 -18.74 -3.30
N VAL A 360 -0.78 -19.17 -2.76
CA VAL A 360 -1.09 -19.04 -1.33
C VAL A 360 -0.08 -19.78 -0.46
N GLU A 361 0.28 -21.02 -0.83
CA GLU A 361 1.24 -21.83 -0.08
C GLU A 361 2.65 -21.24 -0.08
N ARG A 362 3.06 -20.60 -1.19
CA ARG A 362 4.36 -19.93 -1.29
C ARG A 362 4.40 -18.58 -0.58
N LEU A 363 3.34 -17.78 -0.68
CA LEU A 363 3.34 -16.38 -0.23
C LEU A 363 2.88 -16.22 1.24
N ASP A 364 2.12 -17.19 1.76
CA ASP A 364 1.69 -17.25 3.16
C ASP A 364 1.95 -18.64 3.78
N PRO A 365 3.23 -19.08 3.86
CA PRO A 365 3.57 -20.41 4.37
C PRO A 365 3.29 -20.57 5.88
N SER A 366 3.14 -19.45 6.60
CA SER A 366 2.85 -19.44 8.04
C SER A 366 1.36 -19.23 8.35
N ALA A 367 0.49 -19.20 7.34
CA ALA A 367 -0.95 -18.98 7.48
C ALA A 367 -1.28 -17.76 8.37
N THR A 368 -0.58 -16.64 8.17
CA THR A 368 -0.72 -15.43 8.98
C THR A 368 -1.88 -14.58 8.43
N PRO A 369 -2.99 -14.39 9.18
CA PRO A 369 -4.10 -13.56 8.69
C PRO A 369 -3.63 -12.16 8.29
N GLY A 370 -4.14 -11.65 7.17
CA GLY A 370 -3.78 -10.33 6.64
C GLY A 370 -2.44 -10.27 5.90
N ARG A 371 -1.65 -11.34 5.90
CA ARG A 371 -0.38 -11.44 5.16
C ARG A 371 -0.59 -11.33 3.64
N LEU A 372 -1.52 -12.11 3.10
CA LEU A 372 -1.72 -12.24 1.66
C LEU A 372 -3.10 -11.73 1.25
N SER A 373 -3.11 -10.87 0.23
CA SER A 373 -4.31 -10.45 -0.48
C SER A 373 -4.33 -11.05 -1.88
N LEU A 374 -5.45 -11.65 -2.28
CA LEU A 374 -5.68 -12.11 -3.64
C LEU A 374 -6.52 -11.06 -4.38
N ILE A 375 -5.91 -10.42 -5.38
CA ILE A 375 -6.49 -9.27 -6.09
C ILE A 375 -7.07 -9.74 -7.43
N ALA A 376 -8.36 -10.05 -7.45
CA ALA A 376 -9.07 -10.60 -8.61
C ALA A 376 -9.38 -9.52 -9.66
N ARG A 377 -9.00 -9.76 -10.92
CA ARG A 377 -9.25 -8.88 -12.08
C ARG A 377 -9.71 -9.68 -13.29
N MET A 378 -10.89 -10.27 -13.18
CA MET A 378 -11.44 -11.24 -14.13
C MET A 378 -12.10 -10.59 -15.34
N GLY A 379 -12.59 -9.36 -15.21
CA GLY A 379 -13.51 -8.71 -16.14
C GLY A 379 -14.97 -9.01 -15.79
N ALA A 380 -15.85 -8.04 -16.02
CA ALA A 380 -17.27 -8.08 -15.65
C ALA A 380 -18.00 -9.34 -16.15
N GLN A 381 -17.72 -9.70 -17.40
CA GLN A 381 -18.35 -10.85 -18.07
C GLN A 381 -17.90 -12.21 -17.55
N ARG A 382 -16.82 -12.29 -16.76
CA ARG A 382 -16.18 -13.55 -16.37
C ARG A 382 -16.07 -13.76 -14.87
N VAL A 383 -16.18 -12.71 -14.06
CA VAL A 383 -15.96 -12.81 -12.60
C VAL A 383 -16.89 -13.82 -11.94
N ARG A 384 -18.16 -13.88 -12.36
CA ARG A 384 -19.18 -14.77 -11.81
C ARG A 384 -18.95 -16.25 -12.12
N ASP A 385 -18.23 -16.54 -13.20
CA ASP A 385 -17.95 -17.92 -13.63
C ASP A 385 -16.57 -18.40 -13.17
N LEU A 386 -15.56 -17.53 -13.23
CA LEU A 386 -14.16 -17.92 -13.03
C LEU A 386 -13.69 -17.78 -11.59
N LEU A 387 -14.25 -16.84 -10.82
CA LEU A 387 -13.83 -16.61 -9.44
C LEU A 387 -14.32 -17.69 -8.45
N PRO A 388 -15.56 -18.21 -8.52
CA PRO A 388 -16.04 -19.18 -7.54
C PRO A 388 -15.13 -20.40 -7.30
N PRO A 389 -14.69 -21.14 -8.34
CA PRO A 389 -13.85 -22.32 -8.11
C PRO A 389 -12.48 -21.96 -7.51
N ILE A 390 -11.97 -20.75 -7.76
CA ILE A 390 -10.73 -20.26 -7.14
C ILE A 390 -10.95 -20.00 -5.65
N VAL A 391 -12.03 -19.29 -5.30
CA VAL A 391 -12.37 -18.97 -3.91
C VAL A 391 -12.59 -20.24 -3.11
N GLU A 392 -13.42 -21.17 -3.60
CA GLU A 392 -13.68 -22.45 -2.93
C GLU A 392 -12.39 -23.23 -2.63
N LYS A 393 -11.49 -23.31 -3.63
CA LYS A 393 -10.24 -24.06 -3.49
C LYS A 393 -9.28 -23.40 -2.51
N VAL A 394 -9.16 -22.08 -2.54
CA VAL A 394 -8.32 -21.32 -1.61
C VAL A 394 -8.88 -21.38 -0.19
N GLU A 395 -10.18 -21.20 0.02
CA GLU A 395 -10.79 -21.30 1.35
C GLU A 395 -10.65 -22.71 1.94
N ALA A 396 -10.74 -23.76 1.11
CA ALA A 396 -10.52 -25.14 1.53
C ALA A 396 -9.10 -25.42 2.07
N THR A 397 -8.13 -24.54 1.78
CA THR A 397 -6.78 -24.63 2.36
C THR A 397 -6.74 -24.19 3.83
N GLY A 398 -7.77 -23.49 4.32
CA GLY A 398 -7.83 -22.91 5.66
C GLY A 398 -7.01 -21.63 5.85
N ARG A 399 -6.32 -21.13 4.82
CA ARG A 399 -5.59 -19.84 4.90
C ARG A 399 -6.57 -18.66 4.86
N LYS A 400 -6.28 -17.62 5.62
CA LYS A 400 -7.11 -16.41 5.72
C LYS A 400 -6.54 -15.27 4.88
N VAL A 401 -6.82 -15.34 3.57
CA VAL A 401 -6.46 -14.32 2.60
C VAL A 401 -7.44 -13.15 2.62
N VAL A 402 -7.00 -11.97 2.19
CA VAL A 402 -7.90 -10.84 1.90
C VAL A 402 -8.30 -10.92 0.43
N TRP A 403 -9.59 -11.12 0.15
CA TRP A 403 -10.10 -11.03 -1.23
C TRP A 403 -10.32 -9.57 -1.62
N ILE A 404 -9.65 -9.11 -2.68
CA ILE A 404 -9.76 -7.74 -3.18
C ILE A 404 -10.19 -7.77 -4.64
N CYS A 405 -11.18 -6.96 -5.01
CA CYS A 405 -11.58 -6.80 -6.40
C CYS A 405 -10.76 -5.68 -7.08
N ASP A 406 -10.14 -5.97 -8.21
CA ASP A 406 -9.62 -4.98 -9.16
C ASP A 406 -10.53 -4.95 -10.39
N PRO A 407 -11.59 -4.12 -10.37
CA PRO A 407 -12.57 -4.06 -11.45
C PRO A 407 -12.09 -3.24 -12.66
N MET A 408 -10.82 -2.83 -12.69
CA MET A 408 -10.31 -1.89 -13.69
C MET A 408 -9.59 -2.65 -14.81
N HIS A 409 -8.59 -3.44 -14.43
CA HIS A 409 -7.67 -4.02 -15.40
C HIS A 409 -8.36 -5.07 -16.28
N GLY A 410 -9.38 -5.77 -15.76
CA GLY A 410 -10.19 -6.75 -16.49
C GLY A 410 -11.02 -6.17 -17.63
N ASN A 411 -11.33 -4.87 -17.57
CA ASN A 411 -12.36 -4.21 -18.40
C ASN A 411 -11.79 -3.12 -19.33
N THR A 412 -10.50 -3.21 -19.67
CA THR A 412 -9.87 -2.24 -20.59
C THR A 412 -10.21 -2.60 -22.04
N THR A 413 -10.71 -1.61 -22.78
CA THR A 413 -11.04 -1.71 -24.21
C THR A 413 -10.37 -0.57 -24.99
N GLU A 414 -10.40 -0.61 -26.31
CA GLU A 414 -9.93 0.47 -27.18
C GLU A 414 -11.14 1.20 -27.76
N ALA A 415 -11.19 2.52 -27.58
CA ALA A 415 -12.23 3.39 -28.12
C ALA A 415 -12.04 3.59 -29.64
N ALA A 416 -13.07 4.13 -30.31
CA ALA A 416 -13.01 4.38 -31.76
C ALA A 416 -11.82 5.28 -32.19
N GLY A 417 -11.34 6.15 -31.30
CA GLY A 417 -10.18 7.03 -31.54
C GLY A 417 -8.81 6.39 -31.27
N GLY A 418 -8.76 5.10 -30.91
CA GLY A 418 -7.52 4.36 -30.59
C GLY A 418 -7.01 4.55 -29.16
N GLN A 419 -7.64 5.41 -28.35
CA GLN A 419 -7.34 5.52 -26.93
C GLN A 419 -7.86 4.30 -26.18
N LYS A 420 -7.09 3.83 -25.20
CA LYS A 420 -7.60 2.86 -24.23
C LYS A 420 -8.62 3.53 -23.33
N THR A 421 -9.73 2.86 -23.06
CA THR A 421 -10.73 3.33 -22.10
C THR A 421 -11.28 2.16 -21.29
N ARG A 422 -12.07 2.48 -20.27
CA ARG A 422 -12.85 1.51 -19.47
C ARG A 422 -14.24 2.09 -19.31
N ARG A 423 -15.25 1.25 -19.53
CA ARG A 423 -16.64 1.64 -19.27
C ARG A 423 -16.91 1.54 -17.78
N PHE A 424 -17.42 2.62 -17.19
CA PHE A 424 -17.79 2.66 -15.78
C PHE A 424 -18.77 1.56 -15.40
N ASP A 425 -19.73 1.24 -16.27
CA ASP A 425 -20.71 0.17 -16.02
C ASP A 425 -20.04 -1.21 -15.89
N ASP A 426 -19.02 -1.49 -16.70
CA ASP A 426 -18.29 -2.76 -16.63
C ASP A 426 -17.46 -2.83 -15.33
N ILE A 427 -16.87 -1.70 -14.91
CA ILE A 427 -16.17 -1.58 -13.62
C ILE A 427 -17.15 -1.89 -12.47
N VAL A 428 -18.32 -1.27 -12.47
CA VAL A 428 -19.36 -1.50 -11.45
C VAL A 428 -19.86 -2.94 -11.49
N ASP A 429 -20.08 -3.53 -12.67
CA ASP A 429 -20.60 -4.88 -12.78
C ASP A 429 -19.60 -5.96 -12.37
N GLU A 430 -18.29 -5.76 -12.62
CA GLU A 430 -17.28 -6.67 -12.07
C GLU A 430 -17.25 -6.61 -10.54
N LEU A 431 -17.31 -5.40 -9.97
CA LEU A 431 -17.37 -5.24 -8.51
C LEU A 431 -18.62 -5.91 -7.94
N ARG A 432 -19.79 -5.69 -8.56
CA ARG A 432 -21.03 -6.34 -8.13
C ARG A 432 -20.94 -7.86 -8.21
N GLY A 433 -20.44 -8.39 -9.33
CA GLY A 433 -20.25 -9.83 -9.52
C GLY A 433 -19.29 -10.44 -8.51
N PHE A 434 -18.22 -9.72 -8.14
CA PHE A 434 -17.31 -10.12 -7.06
C PHE A 434 -18.04 -10.25 -5.72
N PHE A 435 -18.88 -9.27 -5.35
CA PHE A 435 -19.70 -9.34 -4.13
C PHE A 435 -20.70 -10.50 -4.16
N GLU A 436 -21.37 -10.71 -5.29
CA GLU A 436 -22.31 -11.83 -5.48
C GLU A 436 -21.63 -13.19 -5.29
N VAL A 437 -20.42 -13.37 -5.84
CA VAL A 437 -19.63 -14.60 -5.65
C VAL A 437 -19.34 -14.84 -4.17
N HIS A 438 -18.82 -13.83 -3.47
CA HIS A 438 -18.50 -13.97 -2.05
C HIS A 438 -19.73 -14.23 -1.19
N HIS A 439 -20.84 -13.54 -1.45
CA HIS A 439 -22.10 -13.76 -0.76
C HIS A 439 -22.62 -15.20 -0.96
N ASN A 440 -22.63 -15.69 -2.20
CA ASN A 440 -23.12 -17.03 -2.54
C ASN A 440 -22.26 -18.14 -1.91
N LEU A 441 -20.95 -17.91 -1.76
CA LEU A 441 -20.02 -18.85 -1.12
C LEU A 441 -19.93 -18.68 0.40
N GLY A 442 -20.58 -17.67 0.99
CA GLY A 442 -20.46 -17.37 2.42
C GLY A 442 -19.06 -16.90 2.84
N THR A 443 -18.33 -16.26 1.93
CA THR A 443 -16.98 -15.72 2.15
C THR A 443 -17.00 -14.18 2.17
N HIS A 444 -15.90 -13.54 2.54
CA HIS A 444 -15.87 -12.09 2.74
C HIS A 444 -15.27 -11.33 1.55
N PRO A 445 -16.00 -10.38 0.94
CA PRO A 445 -15.44 -9.44 -0.04
C PRO A 445 -14.61 -8.38 0.71
N GLY A 446 -13.31 -8.63 0.85
CA GLY A 446 -12.43 -7.88 1.76
C GLY A 446 -12.00 -6.49 1.29
N GLY A 447 -12.14 -6.14 0.01
CA GLY A 447 -11.75 -4.82 -0.47
C GLY A 447 -11.88 -4.57 -1.97
N MET A 448 -11.48 -3.37 -2.39
CA MET A 448 -11.33 -2.99 -3.79
C MET A 448 -10.01 -2.27 -4.08
N HIS A 449 -9.49 -2.48 -5.29
CA HIS A 449 -8.25 -1.94 -5.84
C HIS A 449 -8.58 -1.19 -7.14
N ILE A 450 -8.51 0.14 -7.10
CA ILE A 450 -8.95 1.00 -8.20
C ILE A 450 -7.83 1.92 -8.70
N GLU A 451 -7.86 2.28 -9.97
CA GLU A 451 -6.99 3.31 -10.54
C GLU A 451 -7.79 4.61 -10.64
N LEU A 452 -7.35 5.66 -9.96
CA LEU A 452 -8.05 6.95 -9.90
C LEU A 452 -7.08 8.12 -9.88
N THR A 453 -7.58 9.29 -10.23
CA THR A 453 -6.92 10.58 -9.97
C THR A 453 -7.88 11.53 -9.23
N GLY A 454 -7.33 12.56 -8.59
CA GLY A 454 -8.13 13.65 -8.02
C GLY A 454 -8.56 14.71 -9.04
N ASP A 455 -8.13 14.57 -10.29
CA ASP A 455 -8.45 15.45 -11.41
C ASP A 455 -9.74 15.05 -12.12
N ASP A 456 -10.41 16.03 -12.71
CA ASP A 456 -11.59 15.84 -13.57
C ASP A 456 -11.15 15.46 -15.00
N VAL A 457 -10.49 14.30 -15.14
CA VAL A 457 -10.02 13.74 -16.42
C VAL A 457 -11.14 13.04 -17.20
N THR A 458 -10.92 12.85 -18.50
CA THR A 458 -11.83 12.12 -19.41
C THR A 458 -11.16 10.85 -19.92
N GLU A 459 -10.91 9.91 -19.02
CA GLU A 459 -10.15 8.68 -19.32
C GLU A 459 -11.06 7.42 -19.38
N CYS A 460 -12.03 7.31 -18.47
CA CYS A 460 -13.05 6.26 -18.47
C CYS A 460 -14.39 6.81 -18.98
N THR A 461 -15.11 6.02 -19.78
CA THR A 461 -16.45 6.35 -20.30
C THR A 461 -17.55 6.00 -19.31
N GLY A 462 -18.72 6.63 -19.44
CA GLY A 462 -19.88 6.43 -18.57
C GLY A 462 -19.82 7.23 -17.26
N GLY A 463 -20.43 6.67 -16.21
CA GLY A 463 -20.68 7.37 -14.94
C GLY A 463 -21.77 8.43 -15.07
N ALA A 464 -22.06 9.12 -13.97
CA ALA A 464 -23.12 10.14 -13.91
C ALA A 464 -22.93 11.30 -14.92
N GLN A 465 -21.70 11.55 -15.35
CA GLN A 465 -21.37 12.56 -16.36
C GLN A 465 -21.72 12.12 -17.79
N GLY A 466 -21.94 10.82 -18.03
CA GLY A 466 -22.30 10.29 -19.34
C GLY A 466 -21.19 10.40 -20.38
N LEU A 467 -19.91 10.33 -19.98
CA LEU A 467 -18.77 10.48 -20.88
C LEU A 467 -18.79 9.42 -21.98
N GLY A 468 -18.77 9.85 -23.25
CA GLY A 468 -18.64 8.97 -24.41
C GLY A 468 -17.20 8.91 -24.94
N ASP A 469 -16.96 8.02 -25.93
CA ASP A 469 -15.68 7.93 -26.65
C ASP A 469 -15.23 9.28 -27.21
N GLY A 470 -16.20 10.09 -27.67
CA GLY A 470 -15.97 11.42 -28.20
C GLY A 470 -15.40 12.40 -27.18
N ASP A 471 -15.61 12.19 -25.87
CA ASP A 471 -15.15 13.12 -24.84
C ASP A 471 -13.71 12.84 -24.39
N LEU A 472 -13.17 11.65 -24.70
CA LEU A 472 -11.88 11.19 -24.20
C LEU A 472 -10.74 12.17 -24.53
N HIS A 473 -10.74 12.75 -25.73
CA HIS A 473 -9.70 13.67 -26.17
C HIS A 473 -9.65 15.00 -25.40
N SER A 474 -10.67 15.32 -24.61
CA SER A 474 -10.77 16.60 -23.91
C SER A 474 -9.68 16.73 -22.84
N ARG A 475 -9.45 15.67 -22.06
CA ARG A 475 -8.54 15.65 -20.92
C ARG A 475 -8.04 14.24 -20.59
N TYR A 476 -7.42 13.57 -21.57
CA TYR A 476 -6.77 12.28 -21.41
C TYR A 476 -5.32 12.46 -20.96
N GLU A 477 -5.06 12.36 -19.66
CA GLU A 477 -3.76 12.76 -19.07
C GLU A 477 -2.90 11.56 -18.61
N THR A 478 -3.48 10.37 -18.47
CA THR A 478 -2.74 9.18 -18.02
C THR A 478 -1.55 8.83 -18.92
N ALA A 479 -0.43 8.50 -18.28
CA ALA A 479 0.74 7.94 -18.94
C ALA A 479 0.57 6.46 -19.35
N CYS A 480 -0.47 5.78 -18.84
CA CYS A 480 -0.66 4.36 -19.08
C CYS A 480 -2.13 3.97 -19.29
N ASP A 481 -2.79 3.41 -18.27
CA ASP A 481 -4.18 2.96 -18.37
C ASP A 481 -5.15 4.05 -17.86
N PRO A 482 -6.38 4.09 -18.40
CA PRO A 482 -7.40 5.10 -18.06
C PRO A 482 -7.86 4.98 -16.59
N ARG A 483 -7.81 6.10 -15.86
CA ARG A 483 -8.18 6.20 -14.45
C ARG A 483 -9.63 6.66 -14.29
N LEU A 484 -10.25 6.30 -13.18
CA LEU A 484 -11.48 6.97 -12.74
C LEU A 484 -11.14 8.41 -12.38
N ASN A 485 -11.93 9.35 -12.89
CA ASN A 485 -11.87 10.72 -12.37
C ASN A 485 -12.50 10.79 -10.97
N ARG A 486 -12.36 11.94 -10.32
CA ARG A 486 -12.89 12.16 -8.97
C ARG A 486 -14.39 11.86 -8.84
N GLN A 487 -15.22 12.21 -9.83
CA GLN A 487 -16.68 12.00 -9.76
C GLN A 487 -17.03 10.51 -9.85
N GLN A 488 -16.45 9.82 -10.82
CA GLN A 488 -16.64 8.38 -11.01
C GLN A 488 -16.12 7.59 -9.80
N ALA A 489 -15.00 8.00 -9.22
CA ALA A 489 -14.46 7.38 -8.01
C ALA A 489 -15.43 7.50 -6.82
N LEU A 490 -16.03 8.67 -6.61
CA LEU A 490 -17.04 8.85 -5.56
C LEU A 490 -18.31 8.06 -5.84
N GLU A 491 -18.82 8.08 -7.08
CA GLU A 491 -19.97 7.28 -7.50
C GLU A 491 -19.75 5.80 -7.20
N LEU A 492 -18.58 5.26 -7.55
CA LEU A 492 -18.21 3.88 -7.25
C LEU A 492 -18.20 3.59 -5.75
N SER A 493 -17.72 4.52 -4.90
CA SER A 493 -17.75 4.34 -3.44
C SER A 493 -19.16 4.26 -2.87
N PHE A 494 -20.13 5.01 -3.41
CA PHE A 494 -21.53 4.91 -2.99
C PHE A 494 -22.13 3.55 -3.37
N LEU A 495 -21.89 3.10 -4.59
CA LEU A 495 -22.36 1.80 -5.07
C LEU A 495 -21.73 0.65 -4.25
N ALA A 496 -20.43 0.72 -3.98
CA ALA A 496 -19.75 -0.25 -3.12
C ALA A 496 -20.29 -0.23 -1.67
N ALA A 497 -20.58 0.95 -1.13
CA ALA A 497 -21.18 1.08 0.21
C ALA A 497 -22.58 0.45 0.28
N GLU A 498 -23.39 0.56 -0.77
CA GLU A 498 -24.68 -0.14 -0.87
C GLU A 498 -24.52 -1.65 -0.92
N MET A 499 -23.51 -2.16 -1.63
CA MET A 499 -23.21 -3.60 -1.70
C MET A 499 -22.72 -4.17 -0.36
N LEU A 500 -22.04 -3.34 0.45
CA LEU A 500 -21.55 -3.69 1.79
C LEU A 500 -22.62 -3.54 2.88
N ALA A 501 -23.64 -2.72 2.65
CA ALA A 501 -24.66 -2.46 3.65
C ALA A 501 -25.31 -3.78 4.09
N PRO A 502 -25.53 -3.99 5.41
CA PRO A 502 -26.24 -5.16 5.88
C PRO A 502 -27.58 -5.25 5.16
N ALA A 503 -27.94 -6.42 4.62
CA ALA A 503 -29.28 -6.65 4.07
C ALA A 503 -30.30 -6.16 5.11
N THR A 504 -31.09 -5.15 4.74
CA THR A 504 -32.10 -4.57 5.63
C THR A 504 -33.05 -5.70 6.00
N ARG A 505 -33.00 -6.12 7.27
CA ARG A 505 -33.87 -7.16 7.82
C ARG A 505 -35.28 -6.67 8.00
#